data_AF-A0A1H3YJT8-F1
#
_entry.id   AF-A0A1H3YJT8-F1
#
_cell.length_a   1.000
_cell.length_b   1.000
_cell.length_c   1.000
_cell.angle_alpha   90.00
_cell.angle_beta   90.00
_cell.angle_gamma   90.00
#
_symmetry.space_group_name_H-M   'P 1'
#
loop_
_entity.id
_entity.type
_entity.pdbx_description
1 polymer ?
#
loop_
_entity_poly.entity_id
_entity_poly.type
_entity_poly.pdbx_seq_one_letter_code
_entity_poly.pdbx_strand_id
1 'polypeptide(L)' 'MVSTERFVVASALAAVPTAIAILLSPADVYAWFIVGLAVFLATFPAGYLLAGIQ' A
#
# COMPACT_ATOMS: atom_id res chain seq x y z
N MET A 1 -2.83 -19.26 4.36
CA MET A 1 -3.77 -18.33 3.67
C MET A 1 -3.93 -18.70 2.19
N VAL A 2 -5.13 -18.57 1.59
CA VAL A 2 -5.30 -18.69 0.13
C VAL A 2 -4.72 -17.44 -0.56
N SER A 3 -4.23 -17.55 -1.80
CA SER A 3 -3.60 -16.44 -2.54
C SER A 3 -4.44 -15.16 -2.54
N THR A 4 -5.77 -15.29 -2.71
CA THR A 4 -6.71 -14.17 -2.69
C THR A 4 -6.77 -13.47 -1.33
N GLU A 5 -6.85 -14.23 -0.23
CA GLU A 5 -6.84 -13.66 1.12
C GLU A 5 -5.53 -12.93 1.41
N ARG A 6 -4.41 -13.53 0.99
CA ARG A 6 -3.08 -12.94 1.12
C ARG A 6 -2.96 -11.62 0.35
N PHE A 7 -3.53 -11.56 -0.86
CA PHE A 7 -3.59 -10.34 -1.65
C PHE A 7 -4.42 -9.24 -0.97
N VAL A 8 -5.57 -9.60 -0.38
CA VAL A 8 -6.42 -8.65 0.37
C VAL A 8 -5.68 -8.09 1.58
N VAL A 9 -5.06 -8.95 2.39
CA VAL A 9 -4.29 -8.52 3.57
C VAL A 9 -3.09 -7.66 3.16
N ALA A 10 -2.35 -8.05 2.12
CA ALA A 10 -1.24 -7.26 1.59
C ALA A 10 -1.68 -5.86 1.14
N SER A 11 -2.83 -5.77 0.47
CA SER A 11 -3.41 -4.50 0.03
C SER A 11 -3.80 -3.61 1.21
N ALA A 12 -4.40 -4.18 2.26
CA ALA A 12 -4.75 -3.46 3.48
C ALA A 12 -3.50 -2.96 4.21
N LEU A 13 -2.46 -3.77 4.30
CA LEU A 13 -1.18 -3.38 4.92
C LEU A 13 -0.49 -2.26 4.14
N ALA A 14 -0.49 -2.32 2.80
CA ALA A 14 0.09 -1.29 1.94
C ALA A 14 -0.71 0.02 1.94
N ALA A 15 -2.03 -0.04 2.19
CA ALA A 15 -2.88 1.14 2.26
C ALA A 15 -2.47 2.11 3.39
N VAL A 16 -1.95 1.61 4.52
CA VAL A 16 -1.53 2.43 5.66
C VAL A 16 -0.39 3.41 5.32
N PRO A 17 0.80 2.96 4.88
CA PRO A 17 1.87 3.88 4.47
C PRO A 17 1.47 4.72 3.26
N THR A 18 0.64 4.20 2.36
CA THR A 18 0.10 4.95 1.22
C THR A 18 -0.72 6.16 1.68
N ALA A 19 -1.65 5.97 2.62
CA ALA A 19 -2.46 7.05 3.17
C ALA A 19 -1.60 8.09 3.89
N ILE A 20 -0.61 7.65 4.68
CA ILE A 20 0.34 8.54 5.37
C ILE A 20 1.10 9.40 4.35
N ALA A 21 1.62 8.79 3.29
CA ALA A 21 2.38 9.51 2.27
C ALA A 21 1.52 10.54 1.51
N ILE A 22 0.27 10.20 1.18
CA ILE A 22 -0.67 11.13 0.56
C ILE A 22 -0.94 12.32 1.49
N LEU A 23 -1.20 12.07 2.78
CA LEU A 23 -1.47 13.13 3.78
C LEU A 23 -0.28 14.07 3.98
N LEU A 24 0.94 13.60 3.79
CA LEU A 24 2.16 14.42 3.87
C LEU A 24 2.53 15.11 2.55
N SER A 25 1.83 14.80 1.47
CA SER A 25 2.08 15.37 0.14
C SER A 25 1.39 16.72 -0.04
N PRO A 26 1.89 17.60 -0.93
CA PRO A 26 1.20 18.83 -1.31
C PRO A 26 -0.26 18.56 -1.70
N ALA A 27 -1.16 19.50 -1.40
CA ALA A 27 -2.59 19.40 -1.71
C ALA A 27 -2.88 19.61 -3.22
N ASP A 28 -2.27 18.76 -4.03
CA ASP A 28 -2.40 18.68 -5.48
C ASP A 28 -2.83 17.25 -5.86
N VAL A 29 -3.84 17.14 -6.72
CA VAL A 29 -4.45 15.86 -7.07
C VAL A 29 -3.45 14.94 -7.79
N TYR A 30 -2.57 15.50 -8.62
CA TYR A 30 -1.57 14.71 -9.34
C TYR A 30 -0.47 14.24 -8.39
N ALA A 31 -0.02 15.09 -7.46
CA ALA A 31 0.92 14.70 -6.42
C ALA A 31 0.36 13.55 -5.57
N TRP A 32 -0.90 13.63 -5.12
CA TRP A 32 -1.55 12.56 -4.36
C TRP A 32 -1.65 11.26 -5.15
N PHE A 33 -2.01 11.34 -6.44
CA PHE A 33 -2.10 10.16 -7.29
C PHE A 33 -0.72 9.49 -7.49
N ILE A 34 0.29 10.26 -7.85
CA ILE A 34 1.65 9.76 -8.10
C ILE A 34 2.25 9.16 -6.83
N VAL A 35 2.17 9.88 -5.71
CA VAL A 35 2.70 9.41 -4.41
C VAL A 35 1.91 8.19 -3.93
N GLY A 36 0.59 8.24 -4.02
CA GLY A 36 -0.27 7.13 -3.62
C GLY A 36 0.07 5.83 -4.36
N LEU A 37 0.16 5.90 -5.69
CA LEU A 37 0.51 4.75 -6.52
C LEU A 37 1.94 4.26 -6.24
N ALA A 38 2.91 5.17 -6.16
CA ALA A 38 4.30 4.81 -5.92
C ALA A 38 4.50 4.11 -4.57
N VAL A 39 3.91 4.65 -3.50
CA VAL A 39 4.04 4.09 -2.15
C VAL A 39 3.30 2.78 -2.02
N PHE A 40 2.10 2.65 -2.61
CA PHE A 40 1.37 1.38 -2.62
C PHE A 40 2.19 0.28 -3.30
N LEU A 41 2.70 0.53 -4.49
CA LEU A 41 3.51 -0.43 -5.23
C LEU A 41 4.84 -0.77 -4.53
N ALA A 42 5.46 0.20 -3.86
CA ALA A 42 6.69 -0.02 -3.11
C ALA A 42 6.47 -0.85 -1.83
N THR A 43 5.32 -0.69 -1.18
CA THR A 43 5.04 -1.33 0.12
C THR A 43 4.29 -2.66 0.00
N PHE A 44 3.56 -2.87 -1.10
CA PHE A 44 2.80 -4.09 -1.36
C PHE A 44 3.63 -5.38 -1.25
N PRO A 45 4.85 -5.50 -1.83
CA PRO A 45 5.65 -6.73 -1.71
C PRO A 45 5.95 -7.11 -0.26
N ALA A 46 6.28 -6.12 0.58
CA ALA A 46 6.51 -6.35 2.00
C ALA A 46 5.22 -6.79 2.72
N GLY A 47 4.08 -6.13 2.43
CA GLY A 47 2.77 -6.54 2.93
C GLY A 47 2.39 -7.96 2.51
N TYR A 48 2.71 -8.35 1.27
CA TYR A 48 2.47 -9.69 0.76
C TYR A 48 3.35 -10.74 1.43
N LEU A 49 4.61 -10.43 1.72
CA LEU A 49 5.48 -11.31 2.53
C LEU A 49 4.93 -11.48 3.94
N LEU A 50 4.59 -10.38 4.62
CA LEU A 50 4.02 -10.39 5.98
C LEU A 50 2.71 -11.19 6.06
N ALA A 51 1.81 -11.02 5.09
CA ALA A 51 0.56 -11.77 5.01
C ALA A 51 0.78 -13.29 4.81
N GLY A 52 1.97 -13.70 4.35
CA GLY A 52 2.33 -15.11 4.15
C GLY A 52 3.09 -15.75 5.32
N ILE A 53 3.37 -15.01 6.40
CA ILE A 53 4.01 -15.54 7.62
C ILE A 53 2.99 -16.32 8.48
N GLN A 54 1.70 -16.23 8.13
CA GLN A 54 0.56 -16.85 8.80
C GLN A 54 0.17 -18.19 8.17
#